data_AF-W8SJY3-F1
#
_entry.id   AF-W8SJY3-F1
#
_cell.length_a   1.000
_cell.length_b   1.000
_cell.length_c   1.000
_cell.angle_alpha   90.00
_cell.angle_beta   90.00
_cell.angle_gamma   90.00
#
_symmetry.space_group_name_H-M   'P 1'
#
loop_
_entity.id
_entity.type
_entity.pdbx_description
1 polymer ?
#
loop_
_entity_poly.entity_id
_entity_poly.type
_entity_poly.pdbx_seq_one_letter_code
_entity_poly.pdbx_strand_id
1 'polypeptide(L)'
;MIRLEKRPTPSRFWTLSTPVIAVLLTMIAGGLMFAALGQDPVEAIRVIFWDPLFHPQFASYSRPQLLVKAGPLILIAIGLSLGFRAGIWNIGAEGQYIIGAICGAAFGLALYPSENVLIFPGMVIIGALGGWAWAMIPGVLKTRFRTNEILVSLLLVYVAEAILASAATSWLRNPEARGFPGSRNLARHPGTDNPELIAGTGMHWGVVAAFIAVIGAYVLLNRHVLGYQIKLAGQAPAPRALPGSSLRAWCCCALGCRAQWPASQACSKCRGPRARSASISTRATGSPRSSWPSWGGCIRWAS
;
A
#
# COMPACT_ATOMS: atom_id res chain seq x y z
N MET A 1 3.97 -16.37 -44.37
CA MET A 1 3.79 -16.64 -42.93
C MET A 1 4.49 -15.54 -42.15
N ILE A 2 3.75 -14.78 -41.33
CA ILE A 2 4.35 -13.74 -40.49
C ILE A 2 5.03 -14.44 -39.30
N ARG A 3 6.35 -14.43 -39.25
CA ARG A 3 7.14 -15.02 -38.15
C ARG A 3 7.37 -13.95 -37.10
N LEU A 4 6.72 -14.07 -35.95
CA LEU A 4 6.92 -13.17 -34.81
C LEU A 4 8.25 -13.51 -34.14
N GLU A 5 9.25 -12.66 -34.33
CA GLU A 5 10.56 -12.80 -33.71
C GLU A 5 10.69 -11.81 -32.54
N LYS A 6 11.14 -12.32 -31.37
CA LYS A 6 11.30 -11.49 -30.17
C LYS A 6 12.45 -10.52 -30.38
N ARG A 7 12.17 -9.21 -30.36
CA ARG A 7 13.23 -8.19 -30.48
C ARG A 7 14.22 -8.30 -29.31
N PRO A 8 15.54 -8.32 -29.57
CA PRO A 8 16.58 -8.46 -28.54
C PRO A 8 16.70 -7.22 -27.65
N THR A 9 16.34 -6.03 -28.14
CA THR A 9 16.29 -4.80 -27.36
C THR A 9 14.91 -4.15 -27.49
N PRO A 10 14.25 -3.79 -26.38
CA PRO A 10 13.04 -2.99 -26.44
C PRO A 10 13.38 -1.61 -27.00
N SER A 11 12.63 -1.14 -28.01
CA SER A 11 12.87 0.20 -28.57
C SER A 11 12.48 1.26 -27.54
N ARG A 12 13.32 2.28 -27.37
CA ARG A 12 13.06 3.40 -26.46
C ARG A 12 11.69 4.06 -26.70
N PHE A 13 11.29 4.19 -27.97
CA PHE A 13 9.97 4.70 -28.35
C PHE A 13 8.85 3.90 -27.70
N TRP A 14 8.75 2.58 -27.96
CA TRP A 14 7.71 1.75 -27.36
C TRP A 14 7.78 1.70 -25.83
N THR A 15 8.97 1.69 -25.23
CA THR A 15 9.10 1.74 -23.76
C THR A 15 8.49 3.01 -23.15
N LEU A 16 8.66 4.16 -23.80
CA LEU A 16 8.12 5.44 -23.34
C LEU A 16 6.63 5.62 -23.71
N SER A 17 6.21 5.11 -24.85
CA SER A 17 4.83 5.23 -25.34
C SER A 17 3.87 4.28 -24.65
N THR A 18 4.33 3.11 -24.17
CA THR A 18 3.45 2.08 -23.58
C THR A 18 2.59 2.62 -22.40
N PRO A 19 3.14 3.33 -21.40
CA PRO A 19 2.32 3.88 -20.32
C PRO A 19 1.30 4.90 -20.80
N VAL A 20 1.67 5.76 -21.76
CA VAL A 20 0.78 6.80 -22.31
C VAL A 20 -0.39 6.15 -23.07
N ILE A 21 -0.09 5.17 -23.93
CA ILE A 21 -1.11 4.41 -24.66
C ILE A 21 -2.01 3.67 -23.68
N ALA A 22 -1.47 3.06 -22.62
CA ALA A 22 -2.27 2.38 -21.62
C ALA A 22 -3.25 3.35 -20.92
N VAL A 23 -2.81 4.56 -20.55
CA VAL A 23 -3.69 5.58 -19.97
C VAL A 23 -4.80 5.98 -20.94
N LEU A 24 -4.46 6.25 -22.20
CA LEU A 24 -5.46 6.62 -23.22
C LEU A 24 -6.49 5.51 -23.46
N LEU A 25 -6.04 4.26 -23.60
CA LEU A 25 -6.93 3.11 -23.73
C LEU A 25 -7.82 2.92 -22.49
N THR A 26 -7.29 3.17 -21.28
CA THR A 26 -8.08 3.12 -20.05
C THR A 26 -9.15 4.21 -20.03
N MET A 27 -8.82 5.43 -20.48
CA MET A 27 -9.79 6.52 -20.58
C MET A 27 -10.89 6.19 -21.60
N ILE A 28 -10.54 5.64 -22.77
CA ILE A 28 -11.51 5.22 -23.78
C ILE A 28 -12.42 4.12 -23.24
N ALA A 29 -11.85 3.06 -22.66
CA ALA A 29 -12.63 1.95 -22.11
C ALA A 29 -13.53 2.39 -20.95
N GLY A 30 -13.03 3.23 -20.04
CA GLY A 30 -13.81 3.81 -18.96
C GLY A 30 -14.93 4.72 -19.48
N GLY A 31 -14.65 5.55 -20.47
CA GLY A 31 -15.65 6.37 -21.14
C GLY A 31 -16.75 5.53 -21.78
N LEU A 32 -16.39 4.48 -22.54
CA LEU A 32 -17.37 3.55 -23.12
C LEU A 32 -18.24 2.88 -22.05
N MET A 33 -17.68 2.53 -20.90
CA MET A 33 -18.44 1.99 -19.77
C MET A 33 -19.43 3.02 -19.20
N PHE A 34 -19.03 4.29 -19.03
CA PHE A 34 -19.94 5.34 -18.59
C PHE A 34 -21.04 5.65 -19.60
N ALA A 35 -20.71 5.64 -20.89
CA ALA A 35 -21.70 5.75 -21.96
C ALA A 35 -22.72 4.60 -21.91
N ALA A 36 -22.29 3.36 -21.64
CA ALA A 36 -23.18 2.22 -21.45
C ALA A 36 -24.08 2.34 -20.21
N LEU A 37 -23.65 3.10 -19.20
CA LEU A 37 -24.44 3.44 -18.00
C LEU A 37 -25.36 4.68 -18.22
N GLY A 38 -25.39 5.24 -19.43
CA GLY A 38 -26.18 6.42 -19.78
C GLY A 38 -25.63 7.74 -19.24
N GLN A 39 -24.36 7.77 -18.82
CA GLN A 39 -23.66 8.98 -18.35
C GLN A 39 -22.81 9.57 -19.48
N ASP A 40 -22.58 10.89 -19.45
CA ASP A 40 -21.70 11.53 -20.42
C ASP A 40 -20.25 11.07 -20.21
N PRO A 41 -19.61 10.43 -21.21
CA PRO A 41 -18.28 9.86 -21.06
C PRO A 41 -17.19 10.92 -20.95
N VAL A 42 -17.37 12.08 -21.58
CA VAL A 42 -16.38 13.17 -21.59
C VAL A 42 -16.39 13.87 -20.24
N GLU A 43 -17.57 14.14 -19.70
CA GLU A 43 -17.75 14.71 -18.36
C GLU A 43 -17.20 13.77 -17.28
N ALA A 44 -17.51 12.48 -17.35
CA ALA A 44 -16.98 11.50 -16.40
C ALA A 44 -15.44 11.45 -16.41
N ILE A 45 -14.82 11.44 -17.59
CA ILE A 45 -13.36 11.47 -17.73
C ILE A 45 -12.79 12.79 -17.18
N ARG A 46 -13.43 13.93 -17.47
CA ARG A 46 -13.01 15.24 -16.98
C ARG A 46 -13.05 15.30 -15.44
N VAL A 47 -14.14 14.85 -14.82
CA VAL A 47 -14.29 14.86 -13.36
C VAL A 47 -13.26 13.97 -12.67
N ILE A 48 -12.88 12.84 -13.28
CA ILE A 48 -11.92 11.91 -12.68
C ILE A 48 -10.46 12.35 -12.87
N PHE A 49 -10.09 12.82 -14.08
CA PHE A 49 -8.70 13.09 -14.43
C PHE A 49 -8.32 14.57 -14.45
N TRP A 50 -9.24 15.45 -14.86
CA TRP A 50 -8.94 16.87 -15.07
C TRP A 50 -9.24 17.71 -13.84
N ASP A 51 -10.44 17.58 -13.28
CA ASP A 51 -10.90 18.47 -12.21
C ASP A 51 -10.07 18.39 -10.91
N PRO A 52 -9.60 17.20 -10.46
CA PRO A 52 -8.73 17.10 -9.28
C PRO A 52 -7.38 17.80 -9.45
N LEU A 53 -6.92 17.98 -10.68
CA LEU A 53 -5.61 18.55 -11.00
C LEU A 53 -5.68 20.02 -11.40
N PHE A 54 -6.71 20.43 -12.12
CA PHE A 54 -6.74 21.75 -12.78
C PHE A 54 -7.95 22.61 -12.42
N HIS A 55 -8.99 22.08 -11.77
CA HIS A 55 -10.15 22.90 -11.43
C HIS A 55 -9.80 23.96 -10.37
N PRO A 56 -10.12 25.26 -10.59
CA PRO A 56 -9.72 26.34 -9.68
C PRO A 56 -10.18 26.16 -8.23
N GLN A 57 -11.36 25.54 -8.04
CA GLN A 57 -11.98 25.36 -6.71
C GLN A 57 -11.61 24.02 -6.05
N PHE A 58 -11.40 22.96 -6.83
CA PHE A 58 -11.18 21.61 -6.28
C PHE A 58 -9.70 21.24 -6.23
N ALA A 59 -8.87 21.76 -7.13
CA ALA A 59 -7.49 21.33 -7.25
C ALA A 59 -6.62 21.70 -6.05
N SER A 60 -6.92 22.82 -5.37
CA SER A 60 -6.20 23.22 -4.15
C SER A 60 -6.38 22.21 -3.01
N TYR A 61 -7.54 21.56 -2.92
CA TYR A 61 -7.82 20.53 -1.92
C TYR A 61 -7.38 19.14 -2.39
N SER A 62 -7.64 18.81 -3.66
CA SER A 62 -7.40 17.48 -4.20
C SER A 62 -5.91 17.16 -4.38
N ARG A 63 -5.08 18.13 -4.80
CA ARG A 63 -3.63 17.89 -4.98
C ARG A 63 -2.92 17.42 -3.70
N PRO A 64 -3.10 18.08 -2.52
CA PRO A 64 -2.61 17.55 -1.25
C PRO A 64 -3.07 16.14 -0.94
N GLN A 65 -4.37 15.85 -1.15
CA GLN A 65 -4.92 14.53 -0.86
C GLN A 65 -4.33 13.45 -1.76
N LEU A 66 -4.11 13.75 -3.05
CA LEU A 66 -3.43 12.83 -3.96
C LEU A 66 -2.04 12.48 -3.43
N LEU A 67 -1.27 13.47 -3.00
CA LEU A 67 0.07 13.25 -2.45
C LEU A 67 0.02 12.43 -1.15
N VAL A 68 -0.95 12.71 -0.28
CA VAL A 68 -1.14 11.96 0.98
C VAL A 68 -1.45 10.49 0.74
N LYS A 69 -2.29 10.19 -0.27
CA LYS A 69 -2.63 8.80 -0.62
C LYS A 69 -1.50 8.11 -1.42
N ALA A 70 -0.75 8.86 -2.23
CA ALA A 70 0.34 8.34 -3.05
C ALA A 70 1.52 7.86 -2.21
N GLY A 71 1.87 8.53 -1.11
CA GLY A 71 2.99 8.16 -0.23
C GLY A 71 3.07 6.67 0.11
N PRO A 72 2.07 6.08 0.77
CA PRO A 72 2.08 4.66 1.12
C PRO A 72 2.02 3.74 -0.11
N LEU A 73 1.32 4.14 -1.18
CA LEU A 73 1.26 3.36 -2.42
C LEU A 73 2.62 3.25 -3.11
N ILE A 74 3.39 4.33 -3.12
CA ILE A 74 4.76 4.36 -3.65
C ILE A 74 5.64 3.40 -2.84
N LEU A 75 5.57 3.43 -1.51
CA LEU A 75 6.35 2.51 -0.69
C LEU A 75 5.99 1.04 -0.93
N ILE A 76 4.69 0.73 -1.02
CA ILE A 76 4.23 -0.63 -1.34
C ILE A 76 4.76 -1.05 -2.71
N ALA A 77 4.65 -0.18 -3.72
CA ALA A 77 5.15 -0.46 -5.06
C ALA A 77 6.67 -0.71 -5.07
N ILE A 78 7.46 0.06 -4.32
CA ILE A 78 8.90 -0.15 -4.19
C ILE A 78 9.18 -1.50 -3.53
N GLY A 79 8.55 -1.80 -2.40
CA GLY A 79 8.72 -3.08 -1.70
C GLY A 79 8.40 -4.29 -2.59
N LEU A 80 7.28 -4.22 -3.32
CA LEU A 80 6.89 -5.22 -4.31
C LEU A 80 7.87 -5.32 -5.48
N SER A 81 8.33 -4.20 -6.02
CA SER A 81 9.29 -4.18 -7.13
C SER A 81 10.61 -4.88 -6.77
N LEU A 82 11.06 -4.71 -5.53
CA LEU A 82 12.19 -5.46 -5.01
C LEU A 82 11.85 -6.95 -4.99
N GLY A 83 10.68 -7.32 -4.44
CA GLY A 83 10.21 -8.71 -4.28
C GLY A 83 10.17 -9.46 -5.61
N PHE A 84 9.56 -8.86 -6.62
CA PHE A 84 9.50 -9.42 -7.97
C PHE A 84 10.87 -9.60 -8.61
N ARG A 85 11.82 -8.68 -8.35
CA ARG A 85 13.22 -8.85 -8.79
C ARG A 85 13.94 -10.02 -8.12
N ALA A 86 13.48 -10.44 -6.93
CA ALA A 86 13.99 -11.60 -6.21
C ALA A 86 13.32 -12.93 -6.61
N GLY A 87 12.36 -12.90 -7.56
CA GLY A 87 11.57 -14.08 -7.93
C GLY A 87 10.49 -14.46 -6.91
N ILE A 88 10.12 -13.54 -6.00
CA ILE A 88 9.07 -13.73 -5.00
C ILE A 88 7.83 -12.97 -5.43
N TRP A 89 6.73 -13.69 -5.63
CA TRP A 89 5.47 -13.11 -6.06
C TRP A 89 4.52 -12.96 -4.87
N ASN A 90 4.56 -11.80 -4.23
CA ASN A 90 3.72 -11.48 -3.07
C ASN A 90 2.58 -10.54 -3.48
N ILE A 91 1.34 -10.97 -3.26
CA ILE A 91 0.14 -10.13 -3.47
C ILE A 91 -0.34 -9.51 -2.13
N GLY A 92 0.07 -10.10 -1.00
CA GLY A 92 -0.39 -9.72 0.34
C GLY A 92 0.23 -8.46 0.94
N ALA A 93 0.78 -7.54 0.13
CA ALA A 93 1.35 -6.29 0.63
C ALA A 93 0.30 -5.37 1.29
N GLU A 94 -0.96 -5.47 0.85
CA GLU A 94 -2.08 -4.80 1.50
C GLU A 94 -2.28 -5.28 2.94
N GLY A 95 -2.24 -6.59 3.18
CA GLY A 95 -2.32 -7.14 4.53
C GLY A 95 -1.17 -6.70 5.43
N GLN A 96 0.05 -6.61 4.88
CA GLN A 96 1.21 -6.09 5.62
C GLN A 96 1.03 -4.61 6.00
N TYR A 97 0.48 -3.82 5.08
CA TYR A 97 0.16 -2.43 5.33
C TYR A 97 -0.91 -2.30 6.43
N ILE A 98 -1.98 -3.10 6.38
CA ILE A 98 -3.07 -3.09 7.36
C ILE A 98 -2.55 -3.44 8.76
N ILE A 99 -1.83 -4.55 8.90
CA ILE A 99 -1.33 -5.01 10.20
C ILE A 99 -0.29 -4.03 10.75
N GLY A 100 0.57 -3.48 9.90
CA GLY A 100 1.47 -2.39 10.29
C GLY A 100 0.71 -1.15 10.80
N ALA A 101 -0.39 -0.78 10.14
CA ALA A 101 -1.26 0.32 10.59
C ALA A 101 -1.80 0.07 12.00
N ILE A 102 -2.31 -1.14 12.23
CA ILE A 102 -2.91 -1.55 13.50
C ILE A 102 -1.86 -1.52 14.61
N CYS A 103 -0.69 -2.13 14.40
CA CYS A 103 0.38 -2.14 15.40
C CYS A 103 0.86 -0.73 15.75
N GLY A 104 1.09 0.12 14.73
CA GLY A 104 1.48 1.51 14.96
C GLY A 104 0.39 2.30 15.69
N ALA A 105 -0.87 2.17 15.28
CA ALA A 105 -2.00 2.83 15.93
C ALA A 105 -2.19 2.36 17.39
N ALA A 106 -2.08 1.05 17.64
CA ALA A 106 -2.18 0.47 18.97
C ALA A 106 -1.08 1.02 19.90
N PHE A 107 0.15 1.16 19.40
CA PHE A 107 1.25 1.76 20.18
C PHE A 107 0.97 3.22 20.56
N GLY A 108 0.52 4.04 19.61
CA GLY A 108 0.18 5.44 19.92
C GLY A 108 -1.03 5.58 20.85
N LEU A 109 -2.01 4.68 20.74
CA LEU A 109 -3.17 4.64 21.63
C LEU A 109 -2.80 4.16 23.04
N ALA A 110 -1.87 3.21 23.16
CA ALA A 110 -1.39 2.72 24.46
C ALA A 110 -0.66 3.80 25.26
N LEU A 111 -0.01 4.75 24.58
CA LEU A 111 0.71 5.87 25.22
C LEU A 111 -0.13 7.15 25.30
N TYR A 112 -1.39 7.13 24.84
CA TYR A 112 -2.29 8.27 24.92
C TYR A 112 -2.69 8.55 26.38
N PRO A 113 -2.74 9.82 26.86
CA PRO A 113 -2.61 11.09 26.12
C PRO A 113 -1.21 11.73 26.16
N SER A 114 -0.13 10.97 26.39
CA SER A 114 1.22 11.54 26.51
C SER A 114 1.64 12.29 25.24
N GLU A 115 2.19 13.50 25.41
CA GLU A 115 2.63 14.39 24.32
C GLU A 115 4.09 14.17 23.91
N ASN A 116 4.71 13.06 24.32
CA ASN A 116 6.10 12.80 24.03
C ASN A 116 6.32 12.64 22.51
N VAL A 117 7.21 13.48 21.95
CA VAL A 117 7.59 13.50 20.52
C VAL A 117 8.14 12.15 20.03
N LEU A 118 8.69 11.32 20.93
CA LEU A 118 9.21 9.99 20.60
C LEU A 118 8.11 8.97 20.25
N ILE A 119 6.85 9.26 20.55
CA ILE A 119 5.74 8.35 20.26
C ILE A 119 5.60 8.20 18.74
N PHE A 120 5.68 9.28 17.96
CA PHE A 120 5.54 9.20 16.50
C PHE A 120 6.61 8.29 15.84
N PRO A 121 7.93 8.46 16.09
CA PRO A 121 8.94 7.50 15.64
C PRO A 121 8.70 6.08 16.15
N GLY A 122 8.27 5.91 17.40
CA GLY A 122 7.93 4.61 17.97
C GLY A 122 6.80 3.92 17.20
N MET A 123 5.74 4.66 16.85
CA MET A 123 4.63 4.16 16.04
C MET A 123 5.09 3.71 14.66
N VAL A 124 6.02 4.45 14.04
CA VAL A 124 6.64 4.09 12.76
C VAL A 124 7.41 2.78 12.86
N ILE A 125 8.22 2.61 13.90
CA ILE A 125 9.04 1.41 14.11
C ILE A 125 8.15 0.20 14.42
N ILE A 126 7.19 0.35 15.35
CA ILE A 126 6.27 -0.74 15.71
C ILE A 126 5.36 -1.11 14.55
N GLY A 127 4.92 -0.13 13.75
CA GLY A 127 4.20 -0.39 12.51
C GLY A 127 5.05 -1.20 11.54
N ALA A 128 6.29 -0.75 11.28
CA ALA A 128 7.26 -1.46 10.44
C ALA A 128 7.47 -2.92 10.89
N LEU A 129 7.64 -3.14 12.19
CA LEU A 129 7.79 -4.48 12.77
C LEU A 129 6.52 -5.33 12.66
N GLY A 130 5.34 -4.73 12.79
CA GLY A 130 4.06 -5.42 12.60
C GLY A 130 3.88 -5.92 11.16
N GLY A 131 4.15 -5.05 10.18
CA GLY A 131 4.13 -5.43 8.77
C GLY A 131 5.20 -6.48 8.42
N TRP A 132 6.38 -6.37 9.04
CA TRP A 132 7.47 -7.35 8.94
C TRP A 132 7.06 -8.71 9.47
N ALA A 133 6.50 -8.76 10.68
CA ALA A 133 6.04 -10.01 11.29
C ALA A 133 4.94 -10.66 10.43
N TRP A 134 4.05 -9.86 9.85
CA TRP A 134 3.02 -10.37 8.94
C TRP A 134 3.59 -10.93 7.64
N ALA A 135 4.59 -10.25 7.06
CA ALA A 135 5.29 -10.71 5.85
C ALA A 135 6.05 -12.03 6.05
N MET A 136 6.50 -12.29 7.27
CA MET A 136 7.20 -13.53 7.62
C MET A 136 6.30 -14.76 7.55
N ILE A 137 4.99 -14.62 7.76
CA ILE A 137 4.04 -15.76 7.72
C ILE A 137 4.11 -16.48 6.37
N PRO A 138 3.78 -15.85 5.20
CA PRO A 138 3.87 -16.55 3.92
C PRO A 138 5.32 -16.97 3.57
N GLY A 139 6.32 -16.21 4.03
CA GLY A 139 7.74 -16.54 3.82
C GLY A 139 8.17 -17.84 4.52
N VAL A 140 7.79 -18.01 5.78
CA VAL A 140 8.05 -19.23 6.55
C VAL A 140 7.24 -20.40 5.99
N LEU A 141 5.97 -20.18 5.63
CA LEU A 141 5.13 -21.23 5.06
C LEU A 141 5.70 -21.76 3.75
N LYS A 142 6.18 -20.87 2.86
CA LYS A 142 6.87 -21.28 1.63
C LYS A 142 8.16 -22.05 1.91
N THR A 143 9.01 -21.55 2.80
CA THR A 143 10.33 -22.16 3.03
C THR A 143 10.24 -23.50 3.75
N ARG A 144 9.29 -23.66 4.68
CA ARG A 144 9.11 -24.87 5.47
C ARG A 144 8.20 -25.91 4.82
N PHE A 145 7.09 -25.47 4.22
CA PHE A 145 6.03 -26.34 3.68
C PHE A 145 5.91 -26.30 2.15
N ARG A 146 6.71 -25.49 1.45
CA ARG A 146 6.69 -25.37 -0.03
C ARG A 146 5.30 -25.02 -0.59
N THR A 147 4.52 -24.26 0.16
CA THR A 147 3.19 -23.81 -0.28
C THR A 147 3.29 -22.72 -1.34
N ASN A 148 2.19 -22.53 -2.08
CA ASN A 148 2.07 -21.44 -3.03
C ASN A 148 1.91 -20.10 -2.29
N GLU A 149 2.97 -19.29 -2.29
CA GLU A 149 3.00 -17.99 -1.62
C GLU A 149 1.98 -16.99 -2.16
N ILE A 150 1.57 -17.13 -3.43
CA ILE A 150 0.58 -16.24 -4.05
C ILE A 150 -0.78 -16.45 -3.36
N LEU A 151 -1.21 -17.71 -3.24
CA LEU A 151 -2.48 -18.05 -2.59
C LEU A 151 -2.47 -17.70 -1.11
N VAL A 152 -1.40 -18.07 -0.39
CA VAL A 152 -1.30 -17.78 1.05
C VAL A 152 -1.29 -16.28 1.31
N SER A 153 -0.52 -15.51 0.54
CA SER A 153 -0.45 -14.05 0.72
C SER A 153 -1.78 -13.36 0.38
N LEU A 154 -2.49 -13.82 -0.66
CA LEU A 154 -3.83 -13.32 -0.98
C LEU A 154 -4.85 -13.62 0.13
N LEU A 155 -4.87 -14.86 0.64
CA LEU A 155 -5.78 -15.26 1.72
C LEU A 155 -5.51 -14.49 3.02
N LEU A 156 -4.24 -14.21 3.32
CA LEU A 156 -3.85 -13.43 4.49
C LEU A 156 -4.29 -11.96 4.41
N VAL A 157 -4.55 -11.39 3.21
CA VAL A 157 -5.14 -10.04 3.11
C VAL A 157 -6.53 -10.02 3.74
N TYR A 158 -7.39 -10.98 3.38
CA TYR A 158 -8.73 -11.07 3.95
C TYR A 158 -8.71 -11.25 5.47
N VAL A 159 -7.75 -12.02 5.99
CA VAL A 159 -7.56 -12.16 7.44
C VAL A 159 -7.17 -10.82 8.06
N ALA A 160 -6.25 -10.06 7.44
CA ALA A 160 -5.86 -8.75 7.92
C ALA A 160 -7.02 -7.75 7.91
N GLU A 161 -7.86 -7.77 6.87
CA GLU A 161 -9.09 -6.96 6.80
C GLU A 161 -10.08 -7.31 7.92
N ALA A 162 -10.29 -8.60 8.18
CA ALA A 162 -11.14 -9.06 9.28
C ALA A 162 -10.59 -8.62 10.64
N ILE A 163 -9.27 -8.68 10.83
CA ILE A 163 -8.59 -8.18 12.04
C ILE A 163 -8.79 -6.66 12.15
N LEU A 164 -8.67 -5.90 11.07
CA LEU A 164 -8.92 -4.45 11.08
C LEU A 164 -10.37 -4.12 11.46
N ALA A 165 -11.34 -4.82 10.88
CA ALA A 165 -12.75 -4.63 11.17
C ALA A 165 -13.08 -4.94 12.64
N SER A 166 -12.54 -6.05 13.16
CA SER A 166 -12.64 -6.40 14.58
C SER A 166 -11.94 -5.35 15.45
N ALA A 167 -10.77 -4.88 15.02
CA ALA A 167 -10.01 -3.91 15.78
C ALA A 167 -10.72 -2.57 15.95
N ALA A 168 -11.30 -2.06 14.87
CA ALA A 168 -12.02 -0.81 14.84
C ALA A 168 -13.31 -0.83 15.70
N THR A 169 -13.88 -2.01 15.93
CA THR A 169 -15.14 -2.19 16.67
C THR A 169 -14.94 -2.66 18.12
N SER A 170 -13.82 -3.31 18.41
CA SER A 170 -13.50 -3.88 19.73
C SER A 170 -12.41 -3.06 20.44
N TRP A 171 -11.15 -3.52 20.42
CA TRP A 171 -10.07 -3.03 21.30
C TRP A 171 -9.47 -1.66 20.94
N LEU A 172 -9.57 -1.21 19.69
CA LEU A 172 -9.06 0.09 19.25
C LEU A 172 -10.19 1.11 19.12
N ARG A 173 -11.42 0.77 19.53
CA ARG A 173 -12.58 1.64 19.42
C ARG A 173 -12.41 2.90 20.26
N ASN A 174 -12.75 4.04 19.69
CA ASN A 174 -12.84 5.29 20.45
C ASN A 174 -14.05 5.25 21.41
N PRO A 175 -13.86 5.40 22.73
CA PRO A 175 -14.96 5.47 23.69
C PRO A 175 -15.95 6.61 23.40
N GLU A 176 -15.47 7.70 22.81
CA GLU A 176 -16.26 8.92 22.54
C GLU A 176 -17.05 8.85 21.22
N ALA A 177 -16.80 7.85 20.38
CA ALA A 177 -17.37 7.78 19.03
C ALA A 177 -18.83 7.30 18.96
N ARG A 178 -19.55 7.18 20.09
CA ARG A 178 -21.00 6.84 20.17
C ARG A 178 -21.42 5.69 19.23
N GLY A 179 -20.63 4.62 19.17
CA GLY A 179 -20.94 3.43 18.36
C GLY A 179 -20.43 3.45 16.92
N PHE A 180 -19.81 4.53 16.44
CA PHE A 180 -19.13 4.52 15.15
C PHE A 180 -17.82 3.72 15.23
N PRO A 181 -17.57 2.78 14.29
CA PRO A 181 -16.31 2.06 14.24
C PRO A 181 -15.16 3.02 13.93
N GLY A 182 -14.05 2.83 14.65
CA GLY A 182 -12.84 3.62 14.49
C GLY A 182 -12.17 4.01 15.80
N SER A 183 -10.86 4.24 15.72
CA SER A 183 -10.05 4.69 16.86
C SER A 183 -10.09 6.20 17.08
N ARG A 184 -9.50 6.64 18.20
CA ARG A 184 -9.30 8.06 18.47
C ARG A 184 -8.52 8.70 17.33
N ASN A 185 -8.83 9.96 17.03
CA ASN A 185 -8.18 10.67 15.95
C ASN A 185 -6.76 11.08 16.38
N LEU A 186 -5.79 10.24 16.02
CA LEU A 186 -4.36 10.43 16.29
C LEU A 186 -3.76 11.61 15.49
N ALA A 187 -4.49 12.22 14.55
CA ALA A 187 -4.04 13.41 13.82
C ALA A 187 -4.13 14.69 14.64
N ARG A 188 -4.93 14.68 15.71
CA ARG A 188 -5.25 15.88 16.50
C ARG A 188 -4.45 15.98 17.80
N HIS A 189 -3.55 15.03 18.05
CA HIS A 189 -2.83 14.92 19.31
C HIS A 189 -1.33 15.14 19.10
N PRO A 190 -0.67 16.10 19.79
CA PRO A 190 0.70 16.55 19.49
C PRO A 190 1.83 15.51 19.62
N GLY A 191 1.63 14.47 20.44
CA GLY A 191 2.62 13.39 20.58
C GLY A 191 2.54 12.38 19.44
N THR A 192 1.41 12.36 18.74
CA THR A 192 1.10 11.35 17.75
C THR A 192 0.91 11.95 16.36
N ASP A 193 0.61 13.23 16.20
CA ASP A 193 0.31 13.84 14.91
C ASP A 193 1.48 13.77 13.91
N ASN A 194 1.14 13.98 12.63
CA ASN A 194 2.10 14.02 11.54
C ASN A 194 1.77 15.25 10.69
N PRO A 195 2.23 16.42 11.13
CA PRO A 195 1.86 17.68 10.52
C PRO A 195 2.34 17.77 9.06
N GLU A 196 1.65 18.60 8.30
CA GLU A 196 2.13 19.02 6.99
C GLU A 196 3.44 19.81 7.16
N LEU A 197 4.46 19.43 6.40
CA LEU A 197 5.76 20.12 6.38
C LEU A 197 5.64 21.48 5.68
N ILE A 198 4.80 21.55 4.64
CA ILE A 198 4.51 22.78 3.90
C ILE A 198 3.00 22.89 3.76
N ALA A 199 2.44 23.96 4.32
CA ALA A 199 0.99 24.18 4.35
C ALA A 199 0.38 24.16 2.94
N GLY A 200 -0.68 23.37 2.75
CA GLY A 200 -1.43 23.32 1.50
C GLY A 200 -0.79 22.47 0.40
N THR A 201 0.25 21.70 0.72
CA THR A 201 0.93 20.81 -0.24
C THR A 201 0.61 19.33 -0.03
N GLY A 202 0.08 18.92 1.14
CA GLY A 202 -0.06 17.51 1.51
C GLY A 202 1.25 16.81 1.85
N MET A 203 2.38 17.54 1.79
CA MET A 203 3.71 17.02 2.09
C MET A 203 3.82 16.74 3.59
N HIS A 204 4.10 15.49 3.94
CA HIS A 204 4.28 15.04 5.32
C HIS A 204 5.45 14.06 5.39
N TRP A 205 5.87 13.66 6.60
CA TRP A 205 7.05 12.79 6.77
C TRP A 205 6.96 11.45 6.02
N GLY A 206 5.75 10.92 5.82
CA GLY A 206 5.49 9.78 4.94
C GLY A 206 5.88 10.06 3.50
N VAL A 207 5.43 11.16 2.89
CA VAL A 207 5.82 11.48 1.49
C VAL A 207 7.33 11.63 1.36
N VAL A 208 7.99 12.26 2.33
CA VAL A 208 9.45 12.38 2.37
C VAL A 208 10.10 11.00 2.44
N ALA A 209 9.64 10.12 3.32
CA ALA A 209 10.11 8.73 3.41
C ALA A 209 9.89 7.96 2.11
N ALA A 210 8.82 8.23 1.36
CA ALA A 210 8.58 7.61 0.06
C ALA A 210 9.64 8.03 -0.98
N PHE A 211 9.96 9.33 -1.07
CA PHE A 211 11.02 9.80 -1.98
C PHE A 211 12.39 9.24 -1.60
N ILE A 212 12.73 9.25 -0.30
CA ILE A 212 13.98 8.64 0.19
C ILE A 212 14.01 7.15 -0.18
N ALA A 213 12.89 6.44 -0.04
CA ALA A 213 12.79 5.04 -0.40
C ALA A 213 12.97 4.78 -1.91
N VAL A 214 12.44 5.65 -2.78
CA VAL A 214 12.66 5.56 -4.23
C VAL A 214 14.14 5.66 -4.55
N ILE A 215 14.81 6.69 -4.01
CA ILE A 215 16.24 6.93 -4.25
C ILE A 215 17.06 5.76 -3.68
N GLY A 216 16.77 5.34 -2.45
CA GLY A 216 17.45 4.23 -1.80
C GLY A 216 17.28 2.91 -2.55
N ALA A 217 16.07 2.61 -3.05
CA ALA A 217 15.83 1.42 -3.86
C ALA A 217 16.57 1.46 -5.20
N TYR A 218 16.63 2.63 -5.85
CA TYR A 218 17.42 2.81 -7.07
C TYR A 218 18.92 2.55 -6.83
N VAL A 219 19.49 3.15 -5.78
CA VAL A 219 20.90 2.97 -5.41
C VAL A 219 21.17 1.51 -5.03
N LEU A 220 20.34 0.91 -4.18
CA LEU A 220 20.47 -0.49 -3.77
C LEU A 220 20.49 -1.43 -4.97
N LEU A 221 19.56 -1.25 -5.92
CA LEU A 221 19.41 -2.16 -7.05
C LEU A 221 20.45 -1.97 -8.15
N ASN A 222 20.92 -0.75 -8.37
CA ASN A 222 21.78 -0.42 -9.51
C ASN A 222 23.23 -0.15 -9.15
N ARG A 223 23.51 0.18 -7.89
CA ARG A 223 24.85 0.59 -7.43
C ARG A 223 25.41 -0.28 -6.30
N HIS A 224 24.62 -1.17 -5.69
CA HIS A 224 25.06 -1.99 -4.55
C HIS A 224 25.10 -3.50 -4.86
N VAL A 225 26.04 -4.22 -4.22
CA VAL A 225 26.24 -5.68 -4.40
C VAL A 225 24.99 -6.49 -4.01
N LEU A 226 24.29 -6.06 -2.96
CA LEU A 226 23.01 -6.68 -2.56
C LEU A 226 21.96 -6.63 -3.68
N GLY A 227 21.89 -5.54 -4.44
CA GLY A 227 20.98 -5.43 -5.57
C GLY A 227 21.30 -6.44 -6.68
N TYR A 228 22.59 -6.67 -6.92
CA TYR A 228 23.05 -7.69 -7.86
C TYR A 228 22.68 -9.11 -7.38
N GLN A 229 22.92 -9.43 -6.11
CA GLN A 229 22.52 -10.72 -5.51
C GLN A 229 21.01 -10.95 -5.58
N ILE A 230 20.19 -9.93 -5.32
CA ILE A 230 18.73 -10.02 -5.43
C ILE A 230 18.31 -10.36 -6.87
N LYS A 231 18.87 -9.67 -7.86
CA LYS A 231 18.56 -9.91 -9.29
C LYS A 231 19.00 -11.31 -9.73
N LEU A 232 20.19 -11.75 -9.30
CA LEU A 232 20.69 -13.09 -9.59
C LEU A 232 19.81 -14.18 -8.96
N ALA A 233 19.38 -14.00 -7.71
CA ALA A 233 18.51 -14.94 -7.02
C ALA A 233 17.16 -15.11 -7.75
N GLY A 234 16.62 -14.05 -8.35
CA GLY A 234 15.39 -14.10 -9.14
C GLY A 234 15.56 -14.69 -10.56
N GLN A 235 16.78 -14.72 -11.10
CA GLN A 235 17.09 -15.27 -12.43
C GLN A 235 17.52 -16.74 -12.41
N ALA A 236 17.91 -17.26 -11.24
CA ALA A 236 18.35 -18.64 -11.12
C ALA A 236 17.18 -19.62 -11.36
N PRO A 237 17.33 -20.63 -12.24
CA PRO A 237 16.40 -21.74 -12.30
C PRO A 237 16.37 -22.44 -10.94
N ALA A 238 15.17 -22.71 -10.43
CA ALA A 238 14.89 -23.20 -9.08
C ALA A 238 16.07 -24.01 -8.47
N PRO A 239 16.73 -23.53 -7.41
CA PRO A 239 17.87 -24.24 -6.85
C PRO A 239 17.42 -25.60 -6.33
N ARG A 240 17.86 -26.67 -7.00
CA ARG A 240 17.99 -27.99 -6.38
C ARG A 240 18.81 -27.75 -5.11
N ALA A 241 18.22 -28.10 -3.96
CA ALA A 241 18.71 -27.73 -2.65
C ALA A 241 20.21 -28.05 -2.46
N LEU A 242 21.06 -27.05 -2.57
CA LEU A 242 22.42 -27.13 -2.04
C LEU A 242 22.32 -27.06 -0.51
N PRO A 243 22.76 -28.09 0.22
CA PRO A 243 22.84 -28.04 1.67
C PRO A 243 23.87 -26.98 2.04
N GLY A 244 23.50 -26.00 2.88
CA GLY A 244 24.44 -25.05 3.47
C GLY A 244 24.42 -23.60 2.93
N SER A 245 23.63 -23.25 1.90
CA SER A 245 23.54 -21.84 1.49
C SER A 245 22.55 -21.07 2.37
N SER A 246 23.04 -19.99 2.97
CA SER A 246 22.29 -18.97 3.74
C SER A 246 21.17 -18.28 2.94
N LEU A 247 20.94 -18.67 1.68
CA LEU A 247 19.94 -18.13 0.76
C LEU A 247 18.50 -18.22 1.29
N ARG A 248 18.18 -19.26 2.10
CA ARG A 248 16.86 -19.37 2.77
C ARG A 248 16.70 -18.36 3.90
N ALA A 249 17.75 -18.13 4.67
CA ALA A 249 17.78 -17.07 5.70
C ALA A 249 17.79 -15.68 5.05
N TRP A 250 18.44 -15.51 3.90
CA TRP A 250 18.40 -14.28 3.11
C TRP A 250 17.06 -14.03 2.43
N CYS A 251 16.31 -15.05 1.96
CA CYS A 251 14.94 -14.85 1.48
C CYS A 251 13.99 -14.48 2.61
N CYS A 252 14.14 -15.07 3.81
CA CYS A 252 13.39 -14.70 5.01
C CYS A 252 13.77 -13.29 5.52
N CYS A 253 15.06 -12.97 5.65
CA CYS A 253 15.54 -11.64 6.01
C CYS A 253 15.28 -10.60 4.91
N ALA A 254 15.21 -10.98 3.63
CA ALA A 254 14.85 -10.05 2.57
C ALA A 254 13.35 -9.82 2.54
N LEU A 255 12.50 -10.82 2.79
CA LEU A 255 11.07 -10.60 3.05
C LEU A 255 10.86 -9.73 4.31
N GLY A 256 11.70 -9.93 5.32
CA GLY A 256 11.76 -9.13 6.52
C GLY A 256 12.19 -7.67 6.25
N CYS A 257 13.43 -7.42 5.85
CA CYS A 257 13.93 -6.07 5.57
C CYS A 257 13.11 -5.31 4.50
N ARG A 258 12.37 -6.00 3.61
CA ARG A 258 11.43 -5.38 2.65
C ARG A 258 10.19 -4.78 3.31
N ALA A 259 9.80 -5.24 4.50
CA ALA A 259 8.66 -4.72 5.23
C ALA A 259 8.99 -3.53 6.16
N GLN A 260 10.28 -3.22 6.34
CA GLN A 260 10.73 -2.08 7.15
C GLN A 260 10.20 -0.74 6.63
N TRP A 261 9.94 -0.64 5.31
CA TRP A 261 9.49 0.61 4.69
C TRP A 261 7.98 0.78 4.57
N PRO A 262 7.19 -0.10 3.95
CA PRO A 262 5.76 0.17 3.71
C PRO A 262 4.93 0.34 4.99
N ALA A 263 5.32 -0.29 6.10
CA ALA A 263 4.56 -0.25 7.34
C ALA A 263 4.88 0.95 8.25
N SER A 264 5.90 1.75 7.93
CA SER A 264 6.14 3.07 8.54
C SER A 264 5.03 4.10 8.22
N GLN A 265 4.36 3.97 7.06
CA GLN A 265 3.41 4.96 6.55
C GLN A 265 1.94 4.63 6.76
N ALA A 266 1.62 3.41 7.16
CA ALA A 266 0.26 3.11 7.56
C ALA A 266 -0.20 3.98 8.76
N CYS A 267 0.77 4.41 9.56
CA CYS A 267 0.61 5.42 10.60
C CYS A 267 0.46 6.87 10.11
N SER A 268 0.93 7.22 8.91
CA SER A 268 0.81 8.58 8.37
C SER A 268 -0.56 8.84 7.75
N LYS A 269 -1.23 7.80 7.22
CA LYS A 269 -2.56 7.91 6.59
C LYS A 269 -3.69 8.21 7.59
N CYS A 270 -3.50 7.89 8.87
CA CYS A 270 -4.40 8.30 9.96
C CYS A 270 -4.27 9.79 10.32
N ARG A 271 -3.32 10.52 9.73
CA ARG A 271 -2.84 11.81 10.23
C ARG A 271 -2.71 12.93 9.20
N GLY A 272 -3.40 12.82 8.07
CA GLY A 272 -3.44 13.90 7.07
C GLY A 272 -4.19 15.13 7.62
N PRO A 273 -3.73 16.36 7.30
CA PRO A 273 -4.38 17.56 7.79
C PRO A 273 -5.65 17.85 6.98
N ARG A 274 -6.71 18.21 7.70
CA ARG A 274 -8.01 18.67 7.18
C ARG A 274 -8.69 17.76 6.15
N ALA A 275 -8.69 16.45 6.38
CA ALA A 275 -9.83 15.63 5.98
C ALA A 275 -10.82 15.62 7.17
N ARG A 276 -12.03 16.18 6.99
CA ARG A 276 -13.12 15.87 7.94
C ARG A 276 -13.28 14.33 7.92
N SER A 277 -13.27 13.75 9.12
CA SER A 277 -13.42 12.32 9.41
C SER A 277 -12.48 11.36 8.64
N ALA A 278 -11.22 11.26 9.06
CA ALA A 278 -10.47 10.01 8.95
C ALA A 278 -10.67 9.19 10.23
N SER A 279 -11.89 8.69 10.44
CA SER A 279 -12.12 7.50 11.25
C SER A 279 -11.80 6.28 10.40
N ILE A 280 -11.36 5.18 11.00
CA ILE A 280 -11.42 3.85 10.36
C ILE A 280 -12.91 3.50 10.26
N SER A 281 -13.61 4.12 9.32
CA SER A 281 -15.05 3.97 9.11
C SER A 281 -15.28 2.81 8.15
N THR A 282 -15.85 1.72 8.66
CA THR A 282 -16.64 0.81 7.84
C THR A 282 -18.08 1.37 7.85
N ARG A 283 -18.47 2.05 6.79
CA ARG A 283 -19.88 2.47 6.64
C ARG A 283 -20.69 1.22 6.30
N ALA A 284 -21.12 0.49 7.33
CA ALA A 284 -21.98 -0.68 7.22
C ALA A 284 -23.45 -0.22 7.20
N THR A 285 -24.09 -0.29 6.03
CA THR A 285 -25.55 -0.34 5.94
C THR A 285 -26.00 -1.77 6.24
N GLY A 286 -26.76 -1.94 7.32
CA GLY A 286 -27.25 -3.23 7.77
C GLY A 286 -28.42 -3.78 6.96
N SER A 287 -28.48 -5.10 6.80
CA SER A 287 -29.59 -5.95 7.27
C SER A 287 -29.24 -7.43 7.00
N PRO A 288 -29.75 -8.38 7.79
CA PRO A 288 -29.42 -9.80 7.65
C PRO A 288 -30.45 -10.47 6.74
N ARG A 289 -30.02 -11.06 5.61
CA ARG A 289 -30.74 -12.15 4.94
C ARG A 289 -29.85 -12.88 3.95
N SER A 290 -29.90 -14.20 4.10
CA SER A 290 -29.33 -15.23 3.25
C SER A 290 -29.68 -15.07 1.77
N SER A 291 -28.66 -15.00 0.93
CA SER A 291 -28.61 -15.52 -0.44
C SER A 291 -27.27 -15.08 -1.02
N TRP A 292 -26.61 -15.93 -1.79
CA TRP A 292 -25.45 -15.51 -2.59
C TRP A 292 -25.93 -14.55 -3.69
N PRO A 293 -25.31 -13.37 -3.90
CA PRO A 293 -25.13 -12.93 -5.28
C PRO A 293 -23.86 -12.09 -5.58
N SER A 294 -23.41 -12.27 -6.82
CA SER A 294 -22.69 -11.34 -7.71
C SER A 294 -21.35 -10.73 -7.29
N TRP A 295 -20.30 -11.19 -7.97
CA TRP A 295 -19.11 -10.42 -8.29
C TRP A 295 -19.50 -9.07 -8.91
N GLY A 296 -19.47 -7.99 -8.12
CA GLY A 296 -19.81 -6.65 -8.60
C GLY A 296 -19.57 -5.49 -7.61
N GLY A 297 -19.04 -5.76 -6.40
CA GLY A 297 -18.97 -4.76 -5.33
C GLY A 297 -17.57 -4.31 -4.88
N CYS A 298 -16.47 -4.86 -5.43
CA CYS A 298 -15.14 -4.76 -4.81
C CYS A 298 -14.19 -3.71 -5.42
N ILE A 299 -14.71 -2.57 -5.90
CA ILE A 299 -13.88 -1.39 -6.19
C ILE A 299 -14.69 -0.15 -5.77
N ARG A 300 -14.68 0.16 -4.48
CA ARG A 300 -15.12 1.47 -4.00
C ARG A 300 -14.02 2.04 -3.11
N TRP A 301 -13.04 2.68 -3.77
CA TRP A 301 -12.13 3.59 -3.10
C TRP A 301 -12.95 4.65 -2.36
N ALA A 302 -12.65 4.82 -1.08
CA ALA A 302 -13.35 5.66 -0.13
C ALA A 302 -13.69 7.06 -0.69
N SER A 303 -14.99 7.32 -0.83
CA SER A 303 -15.63 8.63 -0.87
C SER A 303 -15.74 9.24 0.52
#